data_AF-A0A6J6M388-F1
#
_entry.id   AF-A0A6J6M388-F1
#
_cell.length_a   1.000
_cell.length_b   1.000
_cell.length_c   1.000
_cell.angle_alpha   90.00
_cell.angle_beta   90.00
_cell.angle_gamma   90.00
#
_symmetry.space_group_name_H-M   'P 1'
#
loop_
_entity.id
_entity.type
_entity.pdbx_description
1 polymer ?
#
loop_
_entity_poly.entity_id
_entity_poly.type
_entity_poly.pdbx_seq_one_letter_code
_entity_poly.pdbx_strand_id
1 'polypeptide(L)'
;MCGKTKAVAGKKRIGLVIDFGSAFLRPTGEKTPAIIKTCIVTDAKSIGADVLGAGAKIRATASGMICGINGYPAKECGIEVDTPKALLPKKKQ
;
A
#
# COMPACT_ATOMS: atom_id res chain seq x y z
N MET A 1 -4.51 17.17 2.07
CA MET A 1 -3.18 16.60 1.74
C MET A 1 -2.53 17.28 0.54
N CYS A 2 -3.11 17.30 -0.66
CA CYS A 2 -2.45 17.79 -1.87
C CYS A 2 -2.66 19.27 -2.24
N GLY A 3 -3.06 20.12 -1.28
CA GLY A 3 -3.39 21.52 -1.54
C GLY A 3 -2.22 22.35 -2.06
N LYS A 4 -0.97 21.97 -1.73
CA LYS A 4 0.26 22.66 -2.18
C LYS A 4 0.80 22.14 -3.51
N THR A 5 0.33 21.00 -4.00
CA THR A 5 0.80 20.41 -5.26
C THR A 5 0.11 21.13 -6.42
N LYS A 6 0.87 21.80 -7.29
CA LYS A 6 0.32 22.56 -8.42
C LYS A 6 -0.49 21.65 -9.35
N ALA A 7 -1.60 22.18 -9.87
CA ALA A 7 -2.34 21.52 -10.93
C ALA A 7 -1.55 21.64 -12.24
N VAL A 8 -1.64 20.61 -13.08
CA VAL A 8 -1.04 20.59 -14.43
C VAL A 8 -2.17 20.30 -15.40
N ALA A 9 -2.31 21.12 -16.45
CA ALA A 9 -3.37 20.95 -17.44
C ALA A 9 -3.30 19.57 -18.10
N GLY A 10 -4.46 18.94 -18.30
CA GLY A 10 -4.57 17.60 -18.88
C GLY A 10 -4.12 16.45 -17.95
N LYS A 11 -3.74 16.74 -16.70
CA LYS A 11 -3.29 15.73 -15.73
C LYS A 11 -4.19 15.67 -14.49
N LYS A 12 -4.23 14.51 -13.85
CA LYS A 12 -4.89 14.31 -12.56
C LYS A 12 -3.90 14.50 -11.42
N ARG A 13 -4.37 15.08 -10.32
CA ARG A 13 -3.62 15.23 -9.05
C ARG A 13 -4.23 14.32 -8.00
N ILE A 14 -3.46 13.34 -7.55
CA ILE A 14 -3.92 12.24 -6.72
C ILE A 14 -3.14 12.24 -5.40
N GLY A 15 -3.87 12.14 -4.29
CA GLY A 15 -3.25 11.88 -3.00
C GLY A 15 -3.07 10.38 -2.79
N LEU A 16 -1.84 9.94 -2.60
CA LEU A 16 -1.51 8.55 -2.30
C LEU A 16 -1.16 8.41 -0.82
N VAL A 17 -1.84 7.48 -0.17
CA VAL A 17 -1.53 7.04 1.19
C VAL A 17 -1.23 5.55 1.14
N ILE A 18 -0.08 5.15 1.69
CA ILE A 18 0.29 3.74 1.84
C ILE A 18 0.42 3.47 3.34
N ASP A 19 -0.52 2.70 3.86
CA ASP A 19 -0.51 2.20 5.23
C ASP A 19 -0.13 0.72 5.20
N PHE A 20 0.88 0.36 5.98
CA PHE A 20 1.42 -1.00 6.05
C PHE A 20 0.69 -1.88 7.08
N GLY A 21 -0.39 -1.34 7.67
CA GLY A 21 -1.23 -2.06 8.61
C GLY A 21 -0.62 -2.19 9.99
N SER A 22 -1.29 -2.97 10.84
CA SER A 22 -0.87 -3.16 12.23
C SER A 22 0.42 -3.97 12.33
N ALA A 23 1.30 -3.57 13.26
CA ALA A 23 2.51 -4.31 13.61
C ALA A 23 2.24 -5.75 14.11
N PHE A 24 0.99 -6.05 14.48
CA PHE A 24 0.57 -7.40 14.87
C PHE A 24 0.55 -8.40 13.70
N LEU A 25 0.20 -7.94 12.49
CA LEU A 25 0.14 -8.77 11.27
C LEU A 25 1.46 -8.79 10.49
N ARG A 26 2.49 -8.15 11.04
CA ARG A 26 3.78 -7.99 10.40
C ARG A 26 4.55 -9.32 10.39
N PRO A 27 5.28 -9.64 9.31
CA PRO A 27 6.22 -10.76 9.30
C PRO A 27 7.17 -10.72 10.51
N THR A 28 7.43 -11.89 11.09
CA THR A 28 8.34 -12.03 12.23
C THR A 28 9.74 -11.49 11.88
N GLY A 29 10.26 -10.59 12.71
CA GLY A 29 11.60 -10.00 12.54
C GLY A 29 11.68 -8.80 11.60
N GLU A 30 10.61 -8.45 10.87
CA GLU A 30 10.56 -7.21 10.10
C GLU A 30 10.16 -6.02 10.98
N LYS A 31 10.19 -4.78 10.47
CA LYS A 31 9.60 -3.59 11.13
C LYS A 31 8.56 -2.97 10.23
N THR A 32 7.37 -2.69 10.76
CA THR A 32 6.30 -2.03 10.00
C THR A 32 6.79 -0.64 9.58
N PRO A 33 6.86 -0.35 8.26
CA PRO A 33 7.30 0.95 7.81
C PRO A 33 6.31 2.05 8.22
N ALA A 34 6.78 3.30 8.22
CA ALA A 34 5.91 4.44 8.45
C ALA A 34 4.91 4.62 7.30
N ILE A 35 3.72 5.15 7.63
CA ILE A 35 2.71 5.50 6.63
C ILE A 35 3.30 6.51 5.65
N ILE A 36 3.19 6.21 4.36
CA ILE A 36 3.62 7.11 3.28
C ILE A 36 2.42 7.97 2.90
N LYS A 37 2.64 9.29 2.82
CA LYS A 37 1.66 10.26 2.34
C LYS A 37 2.32 11.14 1.30
N THR A 38 1.87 11.05 0.06
CA THR A 38 2.43 11.83 -1.05
C THR A 38 1.35 12.26 -2.04
N CYS A 39 1.71 13.16 -2.93
CA CYS A 39 0.82 13.69 -3.96
C CYS A 39 1.48 13.52 -5.33
N ILE A 40 0.76 12.87 -6.23
CA ILE A 40 1.25 12.49 -7.54
C ILE A 40 0.42 13.24 -8.59
N VAL A 41 1.11 13.81 -9.57
CA VAL A 41 0.47 14.37 -10.76
C VAL A 41 0.78 13.44 -11.92
N THR A 42 -0.26 12.86 -12.51
CA THR A 42 -0.13 11.83 -13.54
C THR A 42 -1.10 12.06 -14.69
N ASP A 43 -0.94 11.31 -15.78
CA ASP A 43 -1.81 11.40 -16.95
C ASP A 43 -3.29 11.19 -16.57
N ALA A 44 -4.21 11.83 -17.31
CA ALA A 44 -5.64 11.67 -17.10
C ALA A 44 -6.11 10.22 -17.29
N LYS A 45 -5.40 9.41 -18.07
CA LYS A 45 -5.70 7.99 -18.31
C LYS A 45 -5.01 7.05 -17.34
N SER A 46 -4.16 7.54 -16.44
CA SER A 46 -3.48 6.69 -15.46
C SER A 46 -4.46 5.97 -14.54
N ILE A 47 -4.13 4.73 -14.23
CA ILE A 47 -4.87 3.86 -13.31
C ILE A 47 -4.16 3.77 -11.96
N GLY A 48 -4.80 3.12 -10.97
CA GLY A 48 -4.25 3.00 -9.62
C GLY A 48 -2.85 2.37 -9.56
N ALA A 49 -2.56 1.40 -10.44
CA ALA A 49 -1.25 0.77 -10.53
C ALA A 49 -0.15 1.77 -10.95
N ASP A 50 -0.43 2.67 -11.88
CA ASP A 50 0.52 3.70 -12.32
C ASP A 50 0.85 4.67 -11.18
N VAL A 51 -0.19 5.06 -10.41
CA VAL A 51 -0.04 5.95 -9.26
C VAL A 51 0.79 5.29 -8.17
N LEU A 52 0.52 4.02 -7.87
CA LEU A 52 1.27 3.27 -6.87
C LEU A 52 2.74 3.10 -7.30
N GLY A 53 2.99 2.76 -8.57
CA GLY A 53 4.35 2.63 -9.12
C GLY A 53 5.12 3.95 -9.19
N ALA A 54 4.43 5.08 -9.38
CA ALA A 54 5.05 6.41 -9.30
C ALA A 54 5.37 6.82 -7.85
N GLY A 55 4.65 6.28 -6.86
CA GLY A 55 4.77 6.65 -5.45
C GLY A 55 5.67 5.74 -4.61
N ALA A 56 5.95 4.52 -5.06
CA ALA A 56 6.70 3.53 -4.31
C ALA A 56 7.37 2.49 -5.20
N LYS A 57 8.39 1.81 -4.67
CA LYS A 57 9.01 0.65 -5.30
C LYS A 57 8.15 -0.58 -5.08
N ILE A 58 7.83 -1.29 -6.15
CA ILE A 58 6.93 -2.44 -6.12
C ILE A 58 7.68 -3.72 -6.42
N ARG A 59 7.46 -4.75 -5.60
CA ARG A 59 7.83 -6.14 -5.90
C ARG A 59 6.56 -6.88 -6.29
N ALA A 60 6.51 -7.38 -7.53
CA ALA A 60 5.37 -8.12 -8.05
C ALA A 60 5.79 -9.48 -8.62
N THR A 61 4.88 -10.44 -8.64
CA THR A 61 5.05 -11.70 -9.35
C THR A 61 4.91 -11.49 -10.87
N ALA A 62 5.33 -12.48 -11.66
CA ALA A 62 5.09 -12.49 -13.11
C ALA A 62 3.59 -12.46 -13.48
N SER A 63 2.72 -12.96 -12.59
CA SER A 63 1.26 -12.88 -12.74
C SER A 63 0.66 -11.51 -12.37
N GLY A 64 1.47 -10.53 -11.95
CA GLY A 64 1.04 -9.19 -11.62
C GLY A 64 0.53 -9.00 -10.18
N MET A 65 0.66 -10.00 -9.31
CA MET A 65 0.33 -9.84 -7.89
C MET A 65 1.42 -9.03 -7.18
N ILE A 66 1.03 -8.00 -6.43
CA ILE A 66 1.95 -7.18 -5.64
C ILE A 66 2.29 -7.92 -4.34
N CYS A 67 3.55 -8.30 -4.19
CA CYS A 67 4.07 -8.97 -3.01
C CYS A 67 4.63 -8.02 -1.96
N GLY A 68 5.07 -6.82 -2.37
CA GLY A 68 5.62 -5.86 -1.43
C GLY A 68 5.77 -4.46 -2.01
N ILE A 69 5.78 -3.49 -1.10
CA ILE A 69 5.85 -2.06 -1.39
C ILE A 69 6.99 -1.48 -0.54
N ASN A 70 7.93 -0.78 -1.16
CA ASN A 70 9.15 -0.24 -0.53
C ASN A 70 9.93 -1.28 0.30
N GLY A 71 9.96 -2.53 -0.17
CA GLY A 71 10.66 -3.62 0.48
C GLY A 71 9.90 -4.28 1.63
N TYR A 72 8.60 -3.99 1.81
CA TYR A 72 7.76 -4.61 2.83
C TYR A 72 6.47 -5.25 2.23
N PRO A 73 6.13 -6.49 2.60
CA PRO A 73 7.02 -7.45 3.25
C PRO A 73 8.27 -7.74 2.43
N ALA A 74 9.39 -8.04 3.09
CA ALA A 74 10.66 -8.22 2.41
C ALA A 74 10.69 -9.49 1.55
N LYS A 75 10.05 -10.58 2.03
CA LYS A 75 10.18 -11.91 1.43
C LYS A 75 8.85 -12.56 1.06
N GLU A 76 7.91 -12.63 1.99
CA GLU A 76 6.62 -13.28 1.78
C GLU A 76 5.77 -12.61 0.69
N CYS A 77 4.78 -13.34 0.19
CA CYS A 77 3.82 -12.84 -0.81
C CYS A 77 2.47 -13.52 -0.61
N GLY A 78 1.58 -12.89 0.17
CA GLY A 78 0.21 -13.39 0.38
C GLY A 78 0.13 -14.69 1.18
N ILE A 79 0.95 -14.83 2.23
CA ILE A 79 0.81 -15.97 3.15
C ILE A 79 -0.49 -15.87 3.95
N GLU A 80 -1.05 -17.01 4.30
CA GLU A 80 -2.16 -17.07 5.24
C GLU A 80 -1.67 -16.72 6.65
N VAL A 81 -2.44 -15.91 7.36
CA VAL A 81 -2.16 -15.51 8.74
C VAL A 81 -3.35 -15.87 9.62
N ASP A 82 -3.07 -16.32 10.83
CA ASP A 82 -4.12 -16.60 11.79
C ASP A 82 -4.95 -15.33 12.07
N THR A 83 -6.27 -15.48 12.07
CA THR A 83 -7.15 -14.37 12.41
C THR A 83 -6.87 -13.92 13.85
N PRO A 84 -6.52 -12.64 14.09
CA PRO A 84 -6.26 -12.15 15.43
C PRO A 84 -7.46 -12.41 16.35
N LYS A 85 -7.22 -12.86 17.59
CA LYS A 85 -8.29 -13.12 18.57
C LYS A 85 -9.25 -11.94 18.76
N ALA A 86 -8.73 -10.72 18.65
CA ALA A 86 -9.51 -9.49 18.75
C ALA A 86 -10.51 -9.27 17.60
N LEU A 87 -10.28 -9.91 16.45
CA LEU A 87 -11.13 -9.85 15.25
C LEU A 87 -12.03 -11.09 15.10
N LEU A 88 -11.89 -12.07 15.99
CA LEU A 88 -12.77 -13.23 15.98
C LEU A 88 -14.20 -12.79 16.29
N PRO A 89 -15.22 -13.32 15.58
CA PRO A 89 -16.60 -13.02 15.89
C PRO A 89 -16.88 -13.40 17.35
N LYS A 90 -17.46 -12.46 18.10
CA LYS A 90 -17.94 -12.79 19.44
C LYS A 90 -18.99 -13.89 19.29
N LYS A 91 -18.77 -15.04 19.95
CA LYS A 91 -19.80 -16.08 20.03
C LYS A 91 -21.08 -15.40 20.53
N LYS A 92 -22.14 -15.43 19.72
CA LYS A 92 -23.49 -15.15 20.23
C LYS A 92 -23.75 -16.22 21.29
N GLN A 93 -23.86 -15.78 22.54
CA GLN A 93 -24.29 -16.61 23.65
C GLN A 93 -25.77 -16.94 23.50
#